data_AF-A0A0Q8REY9-F1
#
_entry.id   AF-A0A0Q8REY9-F1
#
_cell.length_a   1.000
_cell.length_b   1.000
_cell.length_c   1.000
_cell.angle_alpha   90.00
_cell.angle_beta   90.00
_cell.angle_gamma   90.00
#
_symmetry.space_group_name_H-M   'P 1'
#
loop_
_entity.id
_entity.type
_entity.pdbx_description
1 polymer ?
#
loop_
_entity_poly.entity_id
_entity_poly.type
_entity_poly.pdbx_seq_one_letter_code
_entity_poly.pdbx_strand_id
1 'polypeptide(L)'
;MRIRFLLPLAVALGIPALASAEILAMMNYESKSAESLKALKNPVAPAARKEGIAIVDVDPNSRTFGKIVKDIPLPADLVAHHIFYNHDMSKAYITALGKTELRVMDMKSRDYAMTTVSIPDCSVGEDMAFSPDHKRWYVSCMGSQAMVVGDAHSDKVLSTIKVAAPYPHGLAVSGAADRILLTSTVRASDLGDAGEVISAVEASTGKVLGTYKVSKKASPAGEAPVEILFVPNAKPAVAYITNMYGGTLWTASWNKDKKDFEVAQVYDFADAKAGVPLELYFNKAATRMYVTSAKPGQLHVFDISAKAGEPRLLKSIPAAEGAHHVAFTKDGKYAFVQNALLNLPGMSDGSVTVVDLQAGTVVTSMDTLKNAGLNPNSIVLLPQWNEMMGH
;
A
#
# COMPACT_ATOMS: atom_id res chain seq x y z
N MET A 1 28.02 19.28 77.00
CA MET A 1 26.78 19.43 76.20
C MET A 1 27.17 19.83 74.77
N ARG A 2 27.21 18.87 73.84
CA ARG A 2 27.42 19.12 72.40
C ARG A 2 26.49 18.19 71.63
N ILE A 3 25.42 18.76 71.08
CA ILE A 3 24.43 18.03 70.26
C ILE A 3 24.89 18.17 68.81
N ARG A 4 25.20 17.04 68.16
CA ARG A 4 25.46 16.96 66.72
C ARG A 4 24.13 16.77 66.01
N PHE A 5 23.76 17.72 65.15
CA PHE A 5 22.67 17.54 64.18
C PHE A 5 23.20 16.79 62.95
N LEU A 6 22.61 15.63 62.67
CA LEU A 6 22.76 14.90 61.40
C LEU A 6 21.70 15.42 60.43
N LEU A 7 22.14 16.00 59.31
CA LEU A 7 21.27 16.38 58.20
C LEU A 7 21.04 15.14 57.31
N PRO A 8 19.81 14.78 56.94
CA PRO A 8 19.59 13.68 56.00
C PRO A 8 19.85 14.18 54.57
N LEU A 9 20.74 13.48 53.87
CA LEU A 9 21.00 13.69 52.44
C LEU A 9 19.84 13.05 51.66
N ALA A 10 18.93 13.86 51.13
CA ALA A 10 17.85 13.39 50.27
C ALA A 10 18.45 13.03 48.88
N VAL A 11 18.55 11.73 48.61
CA VAL A 11 18.89 11.21 47.26
C VAL A 11 17.63 11.32 46.40
N ALA A 12 17.60 12.32 45.53
CA ALA A 12 16.58 12.43 44.49
C ALA A 12 16.84 11.34 43.43
N LEU A 13 16.09 10.24 43.51
CA LEU A 13 16.02 9.25 42.43
C LEU A 13 15.32 9.90 41.23
N GLY A 14 16.11 10.36 40.26
CA GLY A 14 15.59 10.81 38.97
C GLY A 14 14.88 9.65 38.27
N ILE A 15 13.57 9.77 38.09
CA ILE A 15 12.81 8.89 37.20
C ILE A 15 13.39 9.12 35.80
N PRO A 16 13.94 8.10 35.12
CA PRO A 16 14.36 8.28 33.74
C PRO A 16 13.12 8.67 32.94
N ALA A 17 13.17 9.85 32.32
CA ALA A 17 12.19 10.21 31.31
C ALA A 17 12.23 9.09 30.27
N LEU A 18 11.12 8.35 30.14
CA LEU A 18 10.91 7.44 29.02
C LEU A 18 11.03 8.32 27.77
N ALA A 19 12.19 8.26 27.11
CA ALA A 19 12.32 8.77 25.76
C ALA A 19 11.38 7.91 24.93
N SER A 20 10.20 8.43 24.57
CA SER A 20 9.38 7.81 23.54
C SER A 20 10.26 7.69 22.31
N ALA A 21 10.47 6.47 21.84
CA ALA A 21 11.16 6.26 20.58
C ALA A 21 10.30 6.85 19.46
N GLU A 22 10.86 7.78 18.69
CA GLU A 22 10.24 8.39 17.51
C GLU A 22 9.72 7.30 16.57
N ILE A 23 8.47 7.36 16.12
CA ILE A 23 7.95 6.46 15.08
C ILE A 23 8.40 7.02 13.73
N LEU A 24 9.19 6.27 12.96
CA LEU A 24 9.63 6.73 11.64
C LEU A 24 8.89 6.04 10.51
N ALA A 25 8.43 6.83 9.54
CA ALA A 25 7.89 6.38 8.27
C ALA A 25 8.90 6.58 7.15
N MET A 26 8.88 5.69 6.17
CA MET A 26 9.55 5.79 4.89
C MET A 26 8.51 6.10 3.82
N MET A 27 8.74 7.15 3.03
CA MET A 27 7.86 7.57 1.94
C MET A 27 8.70 7.84 0.70
N ASN A 28 8.38 7.20 -0.42
CA ASN A 28 8.83 7.72 -1.70
C ASN A 28 7.99 8.95 -2.05
N TYR A 29 8.64 9.95 -2.63
CA TYR A 29 8.02 11.23 -2.95
C TYR A 29 8.44 11.71 -4.32
N GLU A 30 7.66 12.60 -4.89
CA GLU A 30 8.01 13.33 -6.10
C GLU A 30 7.62 14.80 -6.04
N SER A 31 8.15 15.61 -6.96
CA SER A 31 7.71 16.99 -7.18
C SER A 31 6.24 17.04 -7.57
N LYS A 32 5.48 17.93 -6.92
CA LYS A 32 4.09 18.20 -7.27
C LYS A 32 4.04 18.84 -8.67
N SER A 33 3.30 18.23 -9.59
CA SER A 33 2.97 18.81 -10.90
C SER A 33 1.52 19.28 -10.93
N ALA A 34 1.24 20.42 -11.56
CA ALA A 34 -0.11 20.99 -11.60
C ALA A 34 -1.02 20.29 -12.63
N GLU A 35 -0.47 19.46 -13.53
CA GLU A 35 -1.19 18.83 -14.65
C GLU A 35 -0.88 17.33 -14.82
N SER A 36 -1.00 16.54 -13.76
CA SER A 36 -0.54 15.14 -13.76
C SER A 36 -1.11 14.24 -14.87
N LEU A 37 -2.37 14.42 -15.30
CA LEU A 37 -2.92 13.71 -16.47
C LEU A 37 -2.20 14.06 -17.78
N LYS A 38 -1.75 15.31 -17.93
CA LYS A 38 -0.87 15.69 -19.05
C LYS A 38 0.52 15.09 -18.86
N ALA A 39 1.02 15.00 -17.62
CA ALA A 39 2.30 14.36 -17.32
C ALA A 39 2.29 12.85 -17.61
N LEU A 40 1.16 12.14 -17.41
CA LEU A 40 1.01 10.73 -17.81
C LEU A 40 1.06 10.56 -19.34
N LYS A 41 0.43 11.48 -20.08
CA LYS A 41 0.44 11.46 -21.56
C LYS A 41 1.76 11.95 -22.16
N ASN A 42 2.38 12.94 -21.53
CA ASN A 42 3.60 13.63 -21.93
C ASN A 42 4.47 13.84 -20.68
N PRO A 43 5.36 12.89 -20.36
CA PRO A 43 6.23 12.98 -19.19
C PRO A 43 6.96 14.32 -19.15
N VAL A 44 6.86 15.03 -18.02
CA VAL A 44 7.60 16.30 -17.80
C VAL A 44 9.09 16.04 -18.06
N ALA A 45 9.78 17.00 -18.66
CA ALA A 45 11.22 16.87 -18.93
C ALA A 45 11.97 16.47 -17.63
N PRO A 46 12.81 15.41 -17.65
CA PRO A 46 13.43 14.84 -16.45
C PRO A 46 14.17 15.85 -15.57
N ALA A 47 14.68 16.94 -16.15
CA ALA A 47 15.45 17.95 -15.43
C ALA A 47 14.65 18.78 -14.42
N ALA A 48 13.31 18.78 -14.46
CA ALA A 48 12.46 19.54 -13.54
C ALA A 48 11.81 18.69 -12.42
N ARG A 49 11.82 17.36 -12.55
CA ARG A 49 11.21 16.45 -11.58
C ARG A 49 12.25 16.00 -10.55
N LYS A 50 11.97 16.19 -9.26
CA LYS A 50 12.72 15.58 -8.15
C LYS A 50 11.91 14.40 -7.62
N GLU A 51 12.57 13.30 -7.33
CA GLU A 51 12.00 12.22 -6.52
C GLU A 51 13.05 11.62 -5.60
N GLY A 52 12.58 10.93 -4.57
CA GLY A 52 13.44 10.34 -3.55
C GLY A 52 12.65 9.52 -2.56
N ILE A 53 13.34 9.07 -1.51
CA ILE A 53 12.76 8.43 -0.34
C ILE A 53 13.09 9.29 0.88
N ALA A 54 12.06 9.73 1.59
CA ALA A 54 12.19 10.45 2.85
C ALA A 54 11.90 9.50 4.01
N ILE A 55 12.79 9.49 5.01
CA ILE A 55 12.51 8.92 6.34
C ILE A 55 12.13 10.07 7.26
N VAL A 56 10.93 10.03 7.81
CA VAL A 56 10.31 11.15 8.54
C VAL A 56 9.80 10.68 9.88
N ASP A 57 10.00 11.49 10.92
CA ASP A 57 9.38 11.30 12.23
C ASP A 57 7.88 11.59 12.14
N VAL A 58 7.07 10.55 12.33
CA VAL A 58 5.60 10.59 12.26
C VAL A 58 4.96 10.34 13.63
N ASP A 59 5.71 10.24 14.74
CA ASP A 59 5.08 10.07 16.05
C ASP A 59 4.37 11.36 16.48
N PRO A 60 3.03 11.36 16.66
CA PRO A 60 2.31 12.57 17.05
C PRO A 60 2.69 13.09 18.44
N ASN A 61 3.41 12.32 19.26
CA ASN A 61 3.90 12.73 20.58
C ASN A 61 5.37 13.17 20.55
N SER A 62 6.04 13.06 19.40
CA SER A 62 7.43 13.46 19.26
C SER A 62 7.58 14.97 19.20
N ARG A 63 8.65 15.49 19.82
CA ARG A 63 9.03 16.91 19.71
C ARG A 63 9.55 17.28 18.33
N THR A 64 9.89 16.28 17.51
CA THR A 64 10.37 16.45 16.15
C THR A 64 9.40 15.90 15.11
N PHE A 65 8.12 15.74 15.47
CA PHE A 65 7.06 15.36 14.52
C PHE A 65 7.15 16.18 13.22
N GLY A 66 7.17 15.47 12.10
CA GLY A 66 7.32 16.03 10.76
C GLY A 66 8.76 16.26 10.31
N LYS A 67 9.78 15.99 11.14
CA LYS A 67 11.19 16.17 10.75
C LYS A 67 11.65 15.05 9.81
N ILE A 68 12.21 15.44 8.67
CA ILE A 68 12.95 14.52 7.79
C ILE A 68 14.27 14.14 8.46
N VAL A 69 14.43 12.86 8.78
CA VAL A 69 15.63 12.27 9.38
C VAL A 69 16.64 11.85 8.32
N LYS A 70 16.17 11.42 7.15
CA LYS A 70 17.00 11.06 5.99
C LYS A 70 16.25 11.40 4.70
N ASP A 71 16.96 11.97 3.74
CA ASP A 71 16.50 12.12 2.35
C ASP A 71 17.46 11.32 1.45
N ILE A 72 16.91 10.40 0.65
CA ILE A 72 17.65 9.51 -0.25
C ILE A 72 17.20 9.82 -1.67
N PRO A 73 18.01 10.51 -2.50
CA PRO A 73 17.61 10.86 -3.85
C PRO A 73 17.47 9.62 -4.73
N LEU A 74 16.46 9.65 -5.61
CA LEU A 74 16.26 8.66 -6.66
C LEU A 74 16.41 9.32 -8.05
N PRO A 75 16.74 8.55 -9.11
CA PRO A 75 16.79 9.09 -10.47
C PRO A 75 15.44 9.65 -10.89
N ALA A 76 15.40 10.86 -11.45
CA ALA A 76 14.16 11.58 -11.80
C ALA A 76 13.25 10.90 -12.85
N ASP A 77 13.79 9.92 -13.57
CA ASP A 77 13.10 9.13 -14.60
C ASP A 77 12.60 7.78 -14.06
N LEU A 78 12.83 7.45 -12.79
CA LEU A 78 12.42 6.18 -12.19
C LEU A 78 10.89 6.11 -12.05
N VAL A 79 10.29 7.20 -11.58
CA VAL A 79 8.87 7.28 -11.20
C VAL A 79 8.56 6.20 -10.16
N ALA A 80 9.23 6.29 -9.02
CA ALA A 80 9.06 5.34 -7.92
C ALA A 80 7.62 5.37 -7.40
N HIS A 81 7.01 4.19 -7.25
CA HIS A 81 5.58 4.07 -6.97
C HIS A 81 5.26 3.46 -5.61
N HIS A 82 5.46 2.16 -5.43
CA HIS A 82 5.17 1.45 -4.18
C HIS A 82 6.44 1.04 -3.44
N ILE A 83 6.32 0.83 -2.12
CA ILE A 83 7.38 0.28 -1.27
C ILE A 83 6.83 -0.98 -0.59
N PHE A 84 7.42 -2.13 -0.88
CA PHE A 84 7.03 -3.42 -0.29
C PHE A 84 8.17 -4.00 0.54
N TYR A 85 7.87 -4.54 1.72
CA TYR A 85 8.85 -5.32 2.47
C TYR A 85 8.83 -6.78 2.03
N ASN A 86 9.99 -7.46 2.08
CA ASN A 86 9.94 -8.92 2.20
C ASN A 86 9.43 -9.33 3.60
N HIS A 87 9.11 -10.60 3.77
CA HIS A 87 8.45 -11.10 4.99
C HIS A 87 9.20 -10.83 6.30
N ASP A 88 10.55 -10.78 6.30
CA ASP A 88 11.33 -10.45 7.50
C ASP A 88 11.72 -8.96 7.59
N MET A 89 11.23 -8.15 6.65
CA MET A 89 11.54 -6.72 6.47
C MET A 89 13.04 -6.41 6.39
N SER A 90 13.86 -7.39 6.03
CA SER A 90 15.30 -7.16 5.81
C SER A 90 15.57 -6.44 4.49
N LYS A 91 14.61 -6.43 3.56
CA LYS A 91 14.68 -5.73 2.29
C LYS A 91 13.39 -4.96 2.04
N ALA A 92 13.50 -3.75 1.48
CA ALA A 92 12.39 -3.03 0.88
C ALA A 92 12.56 -3.00 -0.65
N TYR A 93 11.51 -3.30 -1.38
CA TYR A 93 11.43 -3.31 -2.84
C TYR A 93 10.63 -2.09 -3.27
N ILE A 94 11.20 -1.32 -4.19
CA ILE A 94 10.58 -0.13 -4.74
C ILE A 94 10.26 -0.39 -6.20
N THR A 95 8.98 -0.34 -6.53
CA THR A 95 8.48 -0.47 -7.90
C THR A 95 8.59 0.86 -8.65
N ALA A 96 8.63 0.78 -9.97
CA ALA A 96 8.91 1.91 -10.84
C ALA A 96 7.95 1.92 -12.03
N LEU A 97 7.30 3.06 -12.27
CA LEU A 97 6.43 3.24 -13.42
C LEU A 97 7.22 3.62 -14.68
N GLY A 98 8.34 4.34 -14.49
CA GLY A 98 9.13 4.93 -15.57
C GLY A 98 10.21 4.01 -16.15
N LYS A 99 10.58 2.93 -15.45
CA LYS A 99 11.71 2.06 -15.81
C LYS A 99 11.36 0.60 -15.56
N THR A 100 11.97 -0.29 -16.35
CA THR A 100 11.79 -1.75 -16.29
C THR A 100 12.74 -2.37 -15.25
N GLU A 101 12.67 -1.89 -14.01
CA GLU A 101 13.54 -2.29 -12.91
C GLU A 101 12.83 -2.22 -11.54
N LEU A 102 13.33 -2.99 -10.57
CA LEU A 102 13.08 -2.77 -9.14
C LEU A 102 14.33 -2.16 -8.49
N ARG A 103 14.13 -1.32 -7.48
CA ARG A 103 15.20 -0.98 -6.53
C ARG A 103 14.99 -1.81 -5.26
N VAL A 104 16.05 -2.44 -4.78
CA VAL A 104 16.02 -3.24 -3.55
C VAL A 104 16.93 -2.60 -2.52
N MET A 105 16.34 -2.13 -1.44
CA MET A 105 17.00 -1.46 -0.32
C MET A 105 17.31 -2.48 0.79
N ASP A 106 18.56 -2.53 1.23
CA ASP A 106 18.98 -3.29 2.40
C ASP A 106 18.59 -2.54 3.68
N MET A 107 17.60 -3.08 4.40
CA MET A 107 17.08 -2.47 5.64
C MET A 107 17.96 -2.72 6.86
N LYS A 108 18.97 -3.59 6.75
CA LYS A 108 20.00 -3.81 7.78
C LYS A 108 21.19 -2.88 7.60
N SER A 109 21.35 -2.28 6.42
CA SER A 109 22.37 -1.28 6.15
C SER A 109 22.03 0.05 6.82
N ARG A 110 23.02 0.65 7.51
CA ARG A 110 22.86 1.98 8.14
C ARG A 110 22.57 3.09 7.14
N ASP A 111 23.03 2.92 5.89
CA ASP A 111 22.88 3.89 4.83
C ASP A 111 21.77 3.52 3.83
N TYR A 112 20.98 2.48 4.11
CA TYR A 112 19.91 2.02 3.23
C TYR A 112 20.41 1.75 1.80
N ALA A 113 21.52 1.02 1.70
CA ALA A 113 22.16 0.72 0.41
C ALA A 113 21.14 0.07 -0.55
N MET A 114 21.08 0.57 -1.79
CA MET A 114 20.16 0.08 -2.82
C MET A 114 20.90 -0.66 -3.93
N THR A 115 20.32 -1.77 -4.37
CA THR A 115 20.69 -2.48 -5.59
C THR A 115 19.57 -2.37 -6.63
N THR A 116 19.90 -2.72 -7.88
CA THR A 116 18.96 -2.70 -8.99
C THR A 116 18.72 -4.11 -9.49
N VAL A 117 17.45 -4.48 -9.63
CA VAL A 117 17.03 -5.73 -10.25
C VAL A 117 16.36 -5.39 -11.57
N SER A 118 16.93 -5.85 -12.68
CA SER A 118 16.35 -5.65 -14.01
C SER A 118 15.14 -6.57 -14.19
N ILE A 119 14.00 -6.00 -14.62
CA ILE A 119 12.77 -6.71 -14.98
C ILE A 119 12.34 -6.29 -16.40
N PRO A 120 13.13 -6.64 -17.43
CA PRO A 120 13.08 -5.99 -18.75
C PRO A 120 11.72 -6.10 -19.47
N ASP A 121 10.95 -7.15 -19.16
CA ASP A 121 9.62 -7.40 -19.75
C ASP A 121 8.48 -6.74 -18.96
N CYS A 122 8.79 -5.86 -18.00
CA CYS A 122 7.82 -5.24 -17.10
C CYS A 122 7.82 -3.72 -17.23
N SER A 123 6.97 -3.19 -18.11
CA SER A 123 6.66 -1.76 -18.13
C SER A 123 5.55 -1.42 -17.14
N VAL A 124 5.69 -0.28 -16.48
CA VAL A 124 4.76 0.22 -15.46
C VAL A 124 4.58 -0.82 -14.34
N GLY A 125 5.64 -1.04 -13.56
CA GLY A 125 5.61 -1.98 -12.44
C GLY A 125 4.85 -1.38 -11.27
N GLU A 126 3.76 -2.03 -10.86
CA GLU A 126 2.87 -1.53 -9.81
C GLU A 126 3.13 -2.24 -8.49
N ASP A 127 2.53 -3.43 -8.37
CA ASP A 127 2.32 -4.13 -7.12
C ASP A 127 3.24 -5.34 -6.98
N MET A 128 3.60 -5.66 -5.74
CA MET A 128 4.38 -6.85 -5.43
C MET A 128 3.73 -7.70 -4.36
N ALA A 129 3.90 -9.00 -4.49
CA ALA A 129 3.59 -9.94 -3.41
C ALA A 129 4.62 -11.06 -3.36
N PHE A 130 4.71 -11.71 -2.19
CA PHE A 130 5.56 -12.86 -1.98
C PHE A 130 4.74 -14.15 -1.91
N SER A 131 5.34 -15.26 -2.36
CA SER A 131 4.75 -16.57 -2.13
C SER A 131 4.73 -16.91 -0.64
N PRO A 132 3.71 -17.63 -0.13
CA PRO A 132 3.64 -18.00 1.29
C PRO A 132 4.81 -18.86 1.79
N ASP A 133 5.55 -19.52 0.90
CA ASP A 133 6.76 -20.29 1.22
C ASP A 133 8.06 -19.45 1.13
N HIS A 134 7.94 -18.15 0.83
CA HIS A 134 9.00 -17.14 0.74
C HIS A 134 10.06 -17.42 -0.33
N LYS A 135 9.75 -18.28 -1.31
CA LYS A 135 10.69 -18.62 -2.39
C LYS A 135 10.57 -17.71 -3.59
N ARG A 136 9.38 -17.14 -3.83
CA ARG A 136 9.10 -16.32 -5.00
C ARG A 136 8.57 -14.96 -4.61
N TRP A 137 8.90 -13.95 -5.41
CA TRP A 137 8.16 -12.70 -5.48
C TRP A 137 7.51 -12.57 -6.85
N TYR A 138 6.47 -11.75 -6.90
CA TYR A 138 5.71 -11.44 -8.09
C TYR A 138 5.62 -9.92 -8.23
N VAL A 139 5.67 -9.40 -9.46
CA VAL A 139 5.43 -7.99 -9.78
C VAL A 139 4.36 -7.92 -10.86
N SER A 140 3.34 -7.09 -10.69
CA SER A 140 2.39 -6.76 -11.76
C SER A 140 2.96 -5.69 -12.69
N CYS A 141 2.78 -5.90 -13.99
CA CYS A 141 3.34 -5.06 -15.05
C CYS A 141 2.21 -4.47 -15.90
N MET A 142 1.64 -3.37 -15.42
CA MET A 142 0.41 -2.78 -15.95
C MET A 142 0.52 -2.47 -17.45
N GLY A 143 1.67 -1.94 -17.87
CA GLY A 143 1.93 -1.55 -19.26
C GLY A 143 2.24 -2.72 -20.19
N SER A 144 2.50 -3.91 -19.65
CA SER A 144 2.95 -5.08 -20.40
C SER A 144 1.94 -6.23 -20.46
N GLN A 145 0.78 -6.11 -19.79
CA GLN A 145 -0.16 -7.23 -19.61
C GLN A 145 0.57 -8.47 -19.05
N ALA A 146 1.44 -8.27 -18.07
CA ALA A 146 2.32 -9.31 -17.58
C ALA A 146 2.44 -9.31 -16.06
N MET A 147 2.93 -10.42 -15.55
CA MET A 147 3.41 -10.59 -14.19
C MET A 147 4.81 -11.17 -14.24
N VAL A 148 5.78 -10.50 -13.64
CA VAL A 148 7.13 -11.06 -13.46
C VAL A 148 7.13 -11.95 -12.23
N VAL A 149 7.83 -13.08 -12.33
CA VAL A 149 8.11 -14.00 -11.23
C VAL A 149 9.61 -13.97 -10.99
N GLY A 150 10.03 -13.78 -9.74
CA GLY A 150 11.44 -13.86 -9.36
C GLY A 150 11.68 -14.68 -8.11
N ASP A 151 12.95 -14.98 -7.86
CA ASP A 151 13.43 -15.70 -6.69
C ASP A 151 13.65 -14.72 -5.54
N ALA A 152 13.03 -14.98 -4.39
CA ALA A 152 13.04 -14.07 -3.25
C ALA A 152 14.31 -14.14 -2.39
N HIS A 153 15.20 -15.09 -2.64
CA HIS A 153 16.47 -15.18 -1.94
C HIS A 153 17.56 -14.39 -2.68
N SER A 154 17.66 -14.61 -3.98
CA SER A 154 18.68 -14.04 -4.86
C SER A 154 18.26 -12.77 -5.61
N ASP A 155 16.98 -12.39 -5.52
CA ASP A 155 16.37 -11.28 -6.26
C ASP A 155 16.51 -11.39 -7.78
N LYS A 156 16.55 -12.62 -8.32
CA LYS A 156 16.68 -12.87 -9.76
C LYS A 156 15.33 -13.14 -10.40
N VAL A 157 15.11 -12.59 -11.59
CA VAL A 157 13.96 -12.94 -12.42
C VAL A 157 14.04 -14.41 -12.84
N LEU A 158 12.92 -15.11 -12.69
CA LEU A 158 12.75 -16.51 -13.09
C LEU A 158 11.98 -16.62 -14.41
N SER A 159 10.91 -15.84 -14.55
CA SER A 159 10.04 -15.88 -15.74
C SER A 159 9.11 -14.67 -15.79
N THR A 160 8.58 -14.39 -16.98
CA THR A 160 7.48 -13.44 -17.19
C THR A 160 6.24 -14.19 -17.69
N ILE A 161 5.09 -13.95 -17.08
CA ILE A 161 3.82 -14.59 -17.43
C ILE A 161 2.89 -13.53 -18.01
N LYS A 162 2.45 -13.71 -19.26
CA LYS A 162 1.39 -12.88 -19.86
C LYS A 162 0.05 -13.24 -19.23
N VAL A 163 -0.63 -12.28 -18.60
CA VAL A 163 -1.89 -12.51 -17.88
C VAL A 163 -3.11 -12.35 -18.80
N ALA A 164 -4.28 -12.83 -18.35
CA ALA A 164 -5.48 -12.92 -19.18
C ALA A 164 -6.06 -11.57 -19.60
N ALA A 165 -6.02 -10.56 -18.71
CA ALA A 165 -6.55 -9.22 -18.95
C ALA A 165 -5.45 -8.15 -18.97
N PRO A 166 -5.61 -7.06 -19.73
CA PRO A 166 -4.68 -5.92 -19.71
C PRO A 166 -4.65 -5.23 -18.35
N TYR A 167 -3.70 -4.31 -18.17
CA TYR A 167 -3.63 -3.43 -16.99
C TYR A 167 -3.54 -4.16 -15.64
N PRO A 168 -2.73 -5.22 -15.48
CA PRO A 168 -2.55 -5.85 -14.17
C PRO A 168 -2.03 -4.82 -13.16
N HIS A 169 -2.74 -4.64 -12.05
CA HIS A 169 -2.40 -3.73 -10.95
C HIS A 169 -2.23 -4.51 -9.65
N GLY A 170 -3.17 -4.42 -8.69
CA GLY A 170 -3.15 -5.15 -7.44
C GLY A 170 -2.94 -6.66 -7.64
N LEU A 171 -2.12 -7.27 -6.80
CA LEU A 171 -1.69 -8.67 -6.95
C LEU A 171 -1.67 -9.41 -5.61
N ALA A 172 -2.47 -10.48 -5.48
CA ALA A 172 -2.48 -11.30 -4.27
C ALA A 172 -2.25 -12.79 -4.53
N VAL A 173 -1.53 -13.43 -3.62
CA VAL A 173 -1.16 -14.85 -3.69
C VAL A 173 -1.84 -15.63 -2.56
N SER A 174 -2.48 -16.74 -2.90
CA SER A 174 -3.02 -17.71 -1.94
C SER A 174 -2.45 -19.09 -2.20
N GLY A 175 -1.58 -19.54 -1.29
CA GLY A 175 -1.09 -20.93 -1.30
C GLY A 175 -2.20 -21.95 -0.99
N ALA A 176 -3.22 -21.57 -0.21
CA ALA A 176 -4.33 -22.45 0.13
C ALA A 176 -5.26 -22.73 -1.06
N ALA A 177 -5.43 -21.75 -1.96
CA ALA A 177 -6.19 -21.92 -3.20
C ALA A 177 -5.32 -22.40 -4.37
N ASP A 178 -4.00 -22.34 -4.25
CA ASP A 178 -3.04 -22.44 -5.36
C ASP A 178 -3.32 -21.41 -6.46
N ARG A 179 -3.52 -20.15 -6.05
CA ARG A 179 -3.97 -19.07 -6.94
C ARG A 179 -3.20 -17.77 -6.71
N ILE A 180 -2.90 -17.09 -7.81
CA ILE A 180 -2.54 -15.68 -7.85
C ILE A 180 -3.66 -14.96 -8.56
N LEU A 181 -4.18 -13.89 -7.94
CA LEU A 181 -5.20 -13.03 -8.53
C LEU A 181 -4.61 -11.66 -8.82
N LEU A 182 -4.94 -11.10 -9.98
CA LEU A 182 -4.50 -9.78 -10.40
C LEU A 182 -5.71 -8.95 -10.84
N THR A 183 -5.85 -7.72 -10.36
CA THR A 183 -6.88 -6.79 -10.86
C THR A 183 -6.51 -6.26 -12.23
N SER A 184 -7.51 -5.89 -13.03
CA SER A 184 -7.36 -5.22 -14.31
C SER A 184 -7.91 -3.81 -14.18
N THR A 185 -7.03 -2.85 -13.92
CA THR A 185 -7.39 -1.48 -13.50
C THR A 185 -7.69 -0.60 -14.70
N VAL A 186 -6.74 0.24 -15.12
CA VAL A 186 -6.90 1.18 -16.23
C VAL A 186 -5.63 1.28 -17.06
N ARG A 187 -5.75 1.77 -18.28
CA ARG A 187 -4.58 2.13 -19.10
C ARG A 187 -3.74 3.22 -18.41
N ALA A 188 -2.51 2.89 -18.06
CA ALA A 188 -1.58 3.75 -17.32
C ALA A 188 -1.36 5.16 -17.94
N SER A 189 -1.37 5.27 -19.28
CA SER A 189 -1.00 6.52 -19.96
C SER A 189 -2.04 7.64 -19.84
N ASP A 190 -3.31 7.32 -19.54
CA ASP A 190 -4.38 8.31 -19.48
C ASP A 190 -5.57 7.99 -18.57
N LEU A 191 -5.58 6.81 -17.92
CA LEU A 191 -6.65 6.33 -17.06
C LEU A 191 -8.02 6.18 -17.76
N GLY A 192 -8.04 6.21 -19.10
CA GLY A 192 -9.24 6.39 -19.91
C GLY A 192 -9.90 5.10 -20.40
N ASP A 193 -9.30 3.94 -20.14
CA ASP A 193 -9.84 2.62 -20.51
C ASP A 193 -9.71 1.69 -19.31
N ALA A 194 -10.81 1.02 -18.95
CA ALA A 194 -10.97 0.30 -17.69
C ALA A 194 -11.16 -1.19 -17.92
N GLY A 195 -10.47 -2.01 -17.12
CA GLY A 195 -10.37 -3.45 -17.32
C GLY A 195 -11.51 -4.30 -16.77
N GLU A 196 -12.29 -3.80 -15.79
CA GLU A 196 -13.50 -4.40 -15.19
C GLU A 196 -13.42 -5.86 -14.65
N VAL A 197 -12.23 -6.46 -14.60
CA VAL A 197 -12.05 -7.88 -14.21
C VAL A 197 -10.88 -8.10 -13.25
N ILE A 198 -10.82 -9.29 -12.66
CA ILE A 198 -9.60 -9.88 -12.11
C ILE A 198 -9.16 -11.06 -12.99
N SER A 199 -7.86 -11.26 -13.17
CA SER A 199 -7.24 -12.44 -13.79
C SER A 199 -6.83 -13.45 -12.74
N ALA A 200 -6.91 -14.75 -13.06
CA ALA A 200 -6.37 -15.82 -12.24
C ALA A 200 -5.24 -16.59 -12.90
N VAL A 201 -4.22 -16.89 -12.11
CA VAL A 201 -3.08 -17.73 -12.46
C VAL A 201 -2.93 -18.82 -11.39
N GLU A 202 -2.65 -20.05 -11.79
CA GLU A 202 -2.30 -21.13 -10.87
C GLU A 202 -0.90 -20.88 -10.30
N ALA A 203 -0.77 -20.80 -8.97
CA ALA A 203 0.46 -20.31 -8.33
C ALA A 203 1.62 -21.30 -8.48
N SER A 204 1.34 -22.60 -8.43
CA SER A 204 2.31 -23.68 -8.52
C SER A 204 2.93 -23.81 -9.91
N THR A 205 2.13 -23.64 -10.97
CA THR A 205 2.54 -23.89 -12.36
C THR A 205 2.75 -22.62 -13.19
N GLY A 206 2.18 -21.49 -12.78
CA GLY A 206 2.13 -20.27 -13.59
C GLY A 206 1.09 -20.34 -14.72
N LYS A 207 0.23 -21.36 -14.74
CA LYS A 207 -0.81 -21.51 -15.77
C LYS A 207 -1.89 -20.44 -15.61
N VAL A 208 -2.15 -19.67 -16.65
CA VAL A 208 -3.26 -18.69 -16.69
C VAL A 208 -4.60 -19.42 -16.83
N LEU A 209 -5.56 -19.07 -15.99
CA LEU A 209 -6.84 -19.79 -15.87
C LEU A 209 -8.02 -19.03 -16.47
N GLY A 210 -7.97 -17.70 -16.55
CA GLY A 210 -9.03 -16.87 -17.09
C GLY A 210 -9.27 -15.62 -16.26
N THR A 211 -10.48 -15.08 -16.34
CA THR A 211 -10.88 -13.85 -15.66
C THR A 211 -12.22 -13.99 -14.94
N TYR A 212 -12.45 -13.12 -13.95
CA TYR A 212 -13.73 -12.95 -13.28
C TYR A 212 -14.16 -11.49 -13.39
N LYS A 213 -15.42 -11.28 -13.78
CA LYS A 213 -15.97 -9.93 -13.89
C LYS A 213 -16.23 -9.33 -12.52
N VAL A 214 -15.81 -8.08 -12.32
CA VAL A 214 -15.99 -7.30 -11.09
C VAL A 214 -16.91 -6.11 -11.40
N SER A 215 -18.08 -6.42 -11.98
CA SER A 215 -19.15 -5.45 -12.23
C SER A 215 -20.48 -6.18 -12.46
N LYS A 216 -21.58 -5.54 -12.07
CA LYS A 216 -22.94 -5.99 -12.41
C LYS A 216 -23.45 -5.44 -13.74
N LYS A 217 -22.74 -4.49 -14.36
CA LYS A 217 -23.14 -3.85 -15.63
C LYS A 217 -22.78 -4.74 -16.82
N ALA A 218 -23.37 -4.46 -17.99
CA ALA A 218 -22.92 -5.06 -19.25
C ALA A 218 -21.49 -4.58 -19.58
N SER A 219 -20.70 -5.43 -20.26
CA SER A 219 -19.37 -5.04 -20.72
C SER A 219 -19.47 -4.14 -21.97
N PRO A 220 -18.63 -3.11 -22.11
CA PRO A 220 -17.67 -2.62 -21.11
C PRO A 220 -18.38 -1.84 -19.98
N ALA A 221 -18.13 -2.21 -18.72
CA ALA A 221 -18.81 -1.58 -17.58
C ALA A 221 -18.26 -0.20 -17.20
N GLY A 222 -17.04 0.12 -17.64
CA GLY A 222 -16.32 1.33 -17.20
C GLY A 222 -15.89 1.28 -15.73
N GLU A 223 -15.71 0.07 -15.18
CA GLU A 223 -15.30 -0.15 -13.79
C GLU A 223 -13.85 -0.62 -13.73
N ALA A 224 -13.14 -0.23 -12.67
CA ALA A 224 -11.71 -0.39 -12.55
C ALA A 224 -11.37 -0.96 -11.16
N PRO A 225 -11.32 -2.30 -11.01
CA PRO A 225 -10.73 -2.95 -9.85
C PRO A 225 -9.30 -2.47 -9.62
N VAL A 226 -8.88 -2.17 -8.40
CA VAL A 226 -7.55 -1.62 -8.09
C VAL A 226 -6.76 -2.57 -7.22
N GLU A 227 -7.06 -2.63 -5.93
CA GLU A 227 -6.35 -3.50 -5.00
C GLU A 227 -7.07 -4.80 -4.75
N ILE A 228 -6.28 -5.83 -4.46
CA ILE A 228 -6.77 -7.15 -4.09
C ILE A 228 -5.90 -7.76 -3.01
N LEU A 229 -6.50 -8.24 -1.92
CA LEU A 229 -5.78 -9.02 -0.89
C LEU A 229 -6.62 -10.18 -0.37
N PHE A 230 -5.95 -11.29 -0.08
CA PHE A 230 -6.55 -12.40 0.64
C PHE A 230 -6.68 -12.08 2.13
N VAL A 231 -7.85 -12.36 2.70
CA VAL A 231 -8.07 -12.31 4.15
C VAL A 231 -7.13 -13.32 4.82
N PRO A 232 -6.27 -12.88 5.77
CA PRO A 232 -5.30 -13.77 6.40
C PRO A 232 -5.97 -14.98 7.04
N ASN A 233 -5.47 -16.18 6.71
CA ASN A 233 -5.91 -17.46 7.29
C ASN A 233 -7.39 -17.83 7.10
N ALA A 234 -8.15 -17.11 6.26
CA ALA A 234 -9.55 -17.44 6.00
C ALA A 234 -9.72 -18.82 5.37
N LYS A 235 -10.74 -19.57 5.82
CA LYS A 235 -11.11 -20.90 5.31
C LYS A 235 -12.62 -20.94 5.03
N PRO A 236 -13.05 -21.02 3.76
CA PRO A 236 -12.23 -21.00 2.54
C PRO A 236 -11.50 -19.67 2.35
N ALA A 237 -10.52 -19.64 1.45
CA ALA A 237 -9.82 -18.40 1.09
C ALA A 237 -10.81 -17.38 0.51
N VAL A 238 -10.71 -16.13 0.96
CA VAL A 238 -11.52 -15.00 0.47
C VAL A 238 -10.55 -13.88 0.14
N ALA A 239 -10.63 -13.32 -1.07
CA ALA A 239 -9.97 -12.07 -1.40
C ALA A 239 -10.99 -10.93 -1.43
N TYR A 240 -10.60 -9.75 -0.95
CA TYR A 240 -11.34 -8.51 -1.16
C TYR A 240 -10.73 -7.73 -2.32
N ILE A 241 -11.58 -7.02 -3.06
CA ILE A 241 -11.21 -6.24 -4.24
C ILE A 241 -11.86 -4.87 -4.15
N THR A 242 -11.06 -3.80 -4.17
CA THR A 242 -11.57 -2.43 -4.33
C THR A 242 -11.81 -2.12 -5.81
N ASN A 243 -12.84 -1.33 -6.12
CA ASN A 243 -13.18 -0.96 -7.48
C ASN A 243 -13.40 0.55 -7.58
N MET A 244 -12.39 1.27 -8.07
CA MET A 244 -12.32 2.73 -7.94
C MET A 244 -13.40 3.45 -8.76
N TYR A 245 -13.65 3.03 -10.00
CA TYR A 245 -14.66 3.65 -10.87
C TYR A 245 -16.06 3.06 -10.66
N GLY A 246 -16.13 1.85 -10.09
CA GLY A 246 -17.40 1.28 -9.62
C GLY A 246 -17.86 1.88 -8.29
N GLY A 247 -16.96 2.43 -7.47
CA GLY A 247 -17.28 2.90 -6.12
C GLY A 247 -17.69 1.77 -5.18
N THR A 248 -17.19 0.55 -5.40
CA THR A 248 -17.69 -0.66 -4.73
C THR A 248 -16.57 -1.51 -4.16
N LEU A 249 -16.94 -2.38 -3.22
CA LEU A 249 -16.09 -3.44 -2.70
C LEU A 249 -16.65 -4.79 -3.13
N TRP A 250 -15.75 -5.69 -3.54
CA TRP A 250 -16.07 -7.03 -4.00
C TRP A 250 -15.30 -8.09 -3.22
N THR A 251 -15.76 -9.32 -3.28
CA THR A 251 -15.04 -10.50 -2.81
C THR A 251 -14.88 -11.51 -3.93
N ALA A 252 -13.79 -12.28 -3.86
CA ALA A 252 -13.62 -13.54 -4.58
C ALA A 252 -13.47 -14.67 -3.55
N SER A 253 -14.49 -15.50 -3.41
CA SER A 253 -14.54 -16.58 -2.42
C SER A 253 -14.22 -17.92 -3.05
N TRP A 254 -13.23 -18.63 -2.52
CA TRP A 254 -12.75 -19.89 -3.08
C TRP A 254 -13.77 -21.02 -2.88
N ASN A 255 -14.19 -21.64 -3.98
CA ASN A 255 -14.96 -22.87 -4.00
C ASN A 255 -14.04 -24.06 -4.32
N LYS A 256 -13.72 -24.85 -3.29
CA LYS A 256 -12.78 -25.97 -3.41
C LYS A 256 -13.25 -27.06 -4.38
N ASP A 257 -14.55 -27.32 -4.43
CA ASP A 257 -15.12 -28.39 -5.26
C ASP A 257 -15.07 -28.03 -6.74
N LYS A 258 -15.33 -26.75 -7.06
CA LYS A 258 -15.19 -26.20 -8.42
C LYS A 258 -13.75 -25.86 -8.80
N LYS A 259 -12.85 -25.76 -7.82
CA LYS A 259 -11.50 -25.18 -7.95
C LYS A 259 -11.52 -23.80 -8.59
N ASP A 260 -12.50 -23.01 -8.19
CA ASP A 260 -12.86 -21.75 -8.83
C ASP A 260 -13.33 -20.70 -7.80
N PHE A 261 -13.42 -19.43 -8.19
CA PHE A 261 -13.89 -18.35 -7.33
C PHE A 261 -15.33 -17.95 -7.63
N GLU A 262 -16.08 -17.69 -6.56
CA GLU A 262 -17.38 -16.99 -6.63
C GLU A 262 -17.15 -15.52 -6.31
N VAL A 263 -17.45 -14.64 -7.28
CA VAL A 263 -17.22 -13.21 -7.18
C VAL A 263 -18.53 -12.47 -6.88
N ALA A 264 -18.52 -11.61 -5.86
CA ALA A 264 -19.71 -10.89 -5.42
C ALA A 264 -19.38 -9.47 -4.93
N GLN A 265 -20.24 -8.50 -5.27
CA GLN A 265 -20.21 -7.17 -4.66
C GLN A 265 -20.73 -7.29 -3.23
N VAL A 266 -20.00 -6.74 -2.27
CA VAL A 266 -20.30 -6.84 -0.84
C VAL A 266 -20.49 -5.50 -0.16
N TYR A 267 -20.10 -4.39 -0.79
CA TYR A 267 -20.34 -3.04 -0.28
C TYR A 267 -20.42 -2.02 -1.42
N ASP A 268 -21.19 -0.94 -1.19
CA ASP A 268 -21.28 0.24 -2.06
C ASP A 268 -20.86 1.47 -1.26
N PHE A 269 -19.78 2.15 -1.68
CA PHE A 269 -19.26 3.30 -0.96
C PHE A 269 -20.14 4.54 -1.09
N ALA A 270 -21.14 4.54 -1.99
CA ALA A 270 -22.16 5.57 -2.03
C ALA A 270 -22.94 5.65 -0.70
N ASP A 271 -23.13 4.52 0.00
CA ASP A 271 -23.78 4.46 1.32
C ASP A 271 -22.97 5.24 2.39
N ALA A 272 -21.65 5.27 2.23
CA ALA A 272 -20.73 6.05 3.06
C ALA A 272 -20.45 7.46 2.50
N LYS A 273 -21.12 7.88 1.42
CA LYS A 273 -20.84 9.12 0.67
C LYS A 273 -19.36 9.24 0.26
N ALA A 274 -18.78 8.10 -0.09
CA ALA A 274 -17.39 7.95 -0.49
C ALA A 274 -17.30 7.42 -1.92
N GLY A 275 -16.19 7.69 -2.59
CA GLY A 275 -15.90 7.19 -3.94
C GLY A 275 -14.41 7.02 -4.15
N VAL A 276 -14.05 6.34 -5.24
CA VAL A 276 -12.66 6.00 -5.56
C VAL A 276 -12.01 5.20 -4.41
N PRO A 277 -12.57 4.02 -4.03
CA PRO A 277 -11.89 3.12 -3.10
C PRO A 277 -10.59 2.57 -3.73
N LEU A 278 -9.51 2.52 -2.95
CA LEU A 278 -8.17 2.18 -3.44
C LEU A 278 -7.55 1.06 -2.63
N GLU A 279 -6.86 1.37 -1.53
CA GLU A 279 -6.09 0.39 -0.77
C GLU A 279 -6.96 -0.38 0.22
N LEU A 280 -6.55 -1.61 0.54
CA LEU A 280 -7.18 -2.39 1.61
C LEU A 280 -6.14 -3.10 2.49
N TYR A 281 -6.48 -3.32 3.75
CA TYR A 281 -5.58 -3.88 4.76
C TYR A 281 -6.34 -4.73 5.77
N PHE A 282 -5.71 -5.75 6.36
CA PHE A 282 -6.28 -6.57 7.42
C PHE A 282 -5.44 -6.49 8.68
N ASN A 283 -6.09 -6.36 9.84
CA ASN A 283 -5.37 -6.58 11.08
C ASN A 283 -4.91 -8.04 11.19
N LYS A 284 -3.87 -8.29 11.99
CA LYS A 284 -3.30 -9.64 12.19
C LYS A 284 -4.31 -10.73 12.56
N ALA A 285 -5.34 -10.36 13.30
CA ALA A 285 -6.40 -11.29 13.71
C ALA A 285 -7.44 -11.57 12.60
N ALA A 286 -7.36 -10.89 11.45
CA ALA A 286 -8.33 -10.94 10.35
C ALA A 286 -9.79 -10.68 10.82
N THR A 287 -9.96 -9.78 11.79
CA THR A 287 -11.25 -9.36 12.35
C THR A 287 -11.64 -7.95 11.93
N ARG A 288 -10.67 -7.17 11.45
CA ARG A 288 -10.85 -5.82 10.92
C ARG A 288 -10.22 -5.73 9.54
N MET A 289 -10.94 -5.05 8.66
CA MET A 289 -10.43 -4.63 7.37
C MET A 289 -10.46 -3.10 7.30
N TYR A 290 -9.42 -2.52 6.76
CA TYR A 290 -9.32 -1.09 6.50
C TYR A 290 -9.34 -0.85 5.00
N VAL A 291 -10.04 0.18 4.53
CA VAL A 291 -10.08 0.54 3.11
C VAL A 291 -9.95 2.05 2.98
N THR A 292 -9.16 2.56 2.03
CA THR A 292 -9.11 4.00 1.74
C THR A 292 -10.02 4.38 0.59
N SER A 293 -10.56 5.59 0.64
CA SER A 293 -11.25 6.22 -0.49
C SER A 293 -10.65 7.59 -0.76
N ALA A 294 -10.32 7.90 -2.01
CA ALA A 294 -9.65 9.14 -2.34
C ALA A 294 -10.58 10.37 -2.37
N LYS A 295 -11.89 10.19 -2.60
CA LYS A 295 -12.82 11.31 -2.84
C LYS A 295 -14.23 11.11 -2.23
N PRO A 296 -14.56 11.79 -1.11
CA PRO A 296 -13.62 12.48 -0.25
C PRO A 296 -12.61 11.51 0.38
N GLY A 297 -11.48 12.05 0.82
CA GLY A 297 -10.45 11.30 1.54
C GLY A 297 -10.99 10.65 2.81
N GLN A 298 -10.96 9.33 2.92
CA GLN A 298 -11.41 8.61 4.13
C GLN A 298 -10.62 7.31 4.37
N LEU A 299 -10.54 6.91 5.64
CA LEU A 299 -10.17 5.57 6.09
C LEU A 299 -11.41 4.87 6.65
N HIS A 300 -11.88 3.85 5.94
CA HIS A 300 -13.02 3.03 6.33
C HIS A 300 -12.56 1.84 7.17
N VAL A 301 -13.27 1.56 8.27
CA VAL A 301 -13.03 0.43 9.15
C VAL A 301 -14.21 -0.52 9.07
N PHE A 302 -13.98 -1.75 8.65
CA PHE A 302 -14.97 -2.81 8.55
C PHE A 302 -14.71 -3.90 9.60
N ASP A 303 -15.80 -4.47 10.11
CA ASP A 303 -15.80 -5.72 10.85
C ASP A 303 -15.99 -6.89 9.88
N ILE A 304 -15.10 -7.87 9.98
CA ILE A 304 -15.15 -9.13 9.22
C ILE A 304 -15.04 -10.36 10.15
N SER A 305 -15.18 -10.16 11.46
CA SER A 305 -14.94 -11.19 12.48
C SER A 305 -15.95 -12.34 12.47
N ALA A 306 -17.21 -12.06 12.12
CA ALA A 306 -18.25 -13.09 12.07
C ALA A 306 -18.12 -13.99 10.83
N LYS A 307 -17.86 -13.39 9.67
CA LYS A 307 -17.66 -14.10 8.41
C LYS A 307 -16.77 -13.29 7.49
N ALA A 308 -15.67 -13.91 7.05
CA ALA A 308 -14.61 -13.22 6.32
C ALA A 308 -15.09 -12.51 5.05
N GLY A 309 -16.11 -13.01 4.35
CA GLY A 309 -16.64 -12.42 3.11
C GLY A 309 -17.85 -11.49 3.27
N GLU A 310 -18.28 -11.19 4.50
CA GLU A 310 -19.44 -10.33 4.77
C GLU A 310 -18.99 -9.13 5.61
N PRO A 311 -18.46 -8.07 4.97
CA PRO A 311 -17.95 -6.92 5.68
C PRO A 311 -19.11 -6.09 6.24
N ARG A 312 -18.93 -5.56 7.44
CA ARG A 312 -19.84 -4.59 8.04
C ARG A 312 -19.08 -3.31 8.37
N LEU A 313 -19.43 -2.21 7.71
CA LEU A 313 -18.81 -0.92 8.00
C LEU A 313 -19.07 -0.55 9.48
N LEU A 314 -18.00 -0.25 10.20
CA LEU A 314 -18.05 0.25 11.57
C LEU A 314 -17.96 1.78 11.61
N LYS A 315 -17.02 2.33 10.83
CA LYS A 315 -16.70 3.75 10.86
C LYS A 315 -16.02 4.15 9.57
N SER A 316 -16.32 5.36 9.09
CA SER A 316 -15.48 6.06 8.13
C SER A 316 -14.84 7.24 8.84
N ILE A 317 -13.51 7.28 8.83
CA ILE A 317 -12.70 8.30 9.51
C ILE A 317 -12.24 9.28 8.43
N PRO A 318 -12.54 10.58 8.55
CA PRO A 318 -12.09 11.57 7.57
C PRO A 318 -10.56 11.59 7.45
N ALA A 319 -10.07 11.68 6.21
CA ALA A 319 -8.69 11.95 5.85
C ALA A 319 -8.68 13.10 4.82
N ALA A 320 -7.51 13.42 4.25
CA ALA A 320 -7.45 14.43 3.18
C ALA A 320 -7.65 13.81 1.79
N GLU A 321 -8.09 14.62 0.82
CA GLU A 321 -8.33 14.17 -0.56
C GLU A 321 -7.11 13.46 -1.14
N GLY A 322 -7.35 12.33 -1.80
CA GLY A 322 -6.29 11.44 -2.28
C GLY A 322 -5.81 10.41 -1.27
N ALA A 323 -6.54 10.19 -0.16
CA ALA A 323 -6.25 9.10 0.77
C ALA A 323 -6.07 7.78 0.01
N HIS A 324 -4.87 7.20 0.13
CA HIS A 324 -4.43 6.08 -0.67
C HIS A 324 -3.71 5.05 0.22
N HIS A 325 -2.39 5.11 0.36
CA HIS A 325 -1.63 4.14 1.17
C HIS A 325 -1.75 4.39 2.68
N VAL A 326 -1.69 3.31 3.48
CA VAL A 326 -1.76 3.39 4.95
C VAL A 326 -0.67 2.55 5.61
N ALA A 327 0.08 3.16 6.52
CA ALA A 327 1.03 2.45 7.37
C ALA A 327 0.49 2.30 8.80
N PHE A 328 0.73 1.16 9.44
CA PHE A 328 0.14 0.81 10.74
C PHE A 328 1.21 0.47 11.78
N THR A 329 1.01 0.92 13.02
CA THR A 329 1.89 0.54 14.13
C THR A 329 1.61 -0.87 14.65
N LYS A 330 2.64 -1.61 15.06
CA LYS A 330 2.55 -2.97 15.66
C LYS A 330 1.67 -3.05 16.90
N ASP A 331 1.61 -1.98 17.69
CA ASP A 331 0.73 -1.91 18.85
C ASP A 331 -0.75 -1.67 18.48
N GLY A 332 -1.05 -1.49 17.19
CA GLY A 332 -2.38 -1.25 16.67
C GLY A 332 -2.95 0.11 17.08
N LYS A 333 -2.11 1.05 17.54
CA LYS A 333 -2.56 2.36 18.02
C LYS A 333 -2.78 3.35 16.89
N TYR A 334 -1.83 3.46 15.95
CA TYR A 334 -1.87 4.49 14.91
C TYR A 334 -1.95 3.90 13.50
N ALA A 335 -2.70 4.60 12.65
CA ALA A 335 -2.64 4.49 11.20
C ALA A 335 -2.20 5.82 10.59
N PHE A 336 -1.33 5.76 9.59
CA PHE A 336 -0.78 6.91 8.86
C PHE A 336 -1.27 6.86 7.42
N VAL A 337 -2.26 7.67 7.09
CA VAL A 337 -2.91 7.68 5.77
C VAL A 337 -2.24 8.71 4.88
N GLN A 338 -1.55 8.26 3.85
CA GLN A 338 -0.94 9.09 2.82
C GLN A 338 -2.02 9.64 1.87
N ASN A 339 -2.05 10.96 1.67
CA ASN A 339 -3.13 11.65 0.95
C ASN A 339 -2.65 12.23 -0.39
N ALA A 340 -2.28 11.38 -1.34
CA ALA A 340 -2.09 11.76 -2.73
C ALA A 340 -2.24 10.58 -3.69
N LEU A 341 -3.09 10.75 -4.71
CA LEU A 341 -3.27 9.81 -5.80
C LEU A 341 -2.70 10.42 -7.09
N LEU A 342 -1.53 9.96 -7.55
CA LEU A 342 -0.92 10.28 -8.85
C LEU A 342 -0.91 11.78 -9.21
N ASN A 343 -0.76 12.66 -8.21
CA ASN A 343 -0.86 14.11 -8.39
C ASN A 343 -2.18 14.60 -9.04
N LEU A 344 -3.25 13.79 -9.01
CA LEU A 344 -4.51 14.10 -9.70
C LEU A 344 -5.21 15.32 -9.07
N PRO A 345 -5.73 16.25 -9.89
CA PRO A 345 -6.47 17.41 -9.40
C PRO A 345 -7.64 17.00 -8.50
N GLY A 346 -7.69 17.57 -7.29
CA GLY A 346 -8.72 17.28 -6.29
C GLY A 346 -8.59 15.94 -5.58
N MET A 347 -7.51 15.18 -5.80
CA MET A 347 -7.17 13.92 -5.09
C MET A 347 -5.67 13.88 -4.76
N SER A 348 -5.06 15.04 -4.48
CA SER A 348 -3.62 15.15 -4.21
C SER A 348 -3.32 16.25 -3.20
N ASP A 349 -3.74 16.03 -1.96
CA ASP A 349 -3.49 16.97 -0.87
C ASP A 349 -1.99 17.07 -0.53
N GLY A 350 -1.31 15.92 -0.42
CA GLY A 350 0.12 15.78 -0.14
C GLY A 350 0.48 15.58 1.33
N SER A 351 -0.50 15.64 2.24
CA SER A 351 -0.33 15.41 3.67
C SER A 351 -0.35 13.93 4.04
N VAL A 352 0.03 13.62 5.28
CA VAL A 352 -0.24 12.35 5.94
C VAL A 352 -1.18 12.58 7.12
N THR A 353 -2.35 11.94 7.10
CA THR A 353 -3.32 12.00 8.20
C THR A 353 -2.96 10.95 9.24
N VAL A 354 -2.88 11.34 10.50
CA VAL A 354 -2.59 10.43 11.62
C VAL A 354 -3.89 10.10 12.34
N VAL A 355 -4.24 8.81 12.38
CA VAL A 355 -5.46 8.29 12.99
C VAL A 355 -5.10 7.47 14.22
N ASP A 356 -5.72 7.75 15.36
CA ASP A 356 -5.77 6.83 16.49
C ASP A 356 -6.87 5.80 16.22
N LEU A 357 -6.48 4.53 16.07
CA LEU A 357 -7.37 3.43 15.70
C LEU A 357 -8.26 2.99 16.86
N GLN A 358 -7.85 3.21 18.11
CA GLN A 358 -8.62 2.84 19.29
C GLN A 358 -9.73 3.86 19.55
N ALA A 359 -9.40 5.15 19.45
CA ALA A 359 -10.39 6.23 19.49
C ALA A 359 -11.21 6.31 18.19
N GLY A 360 -10.64 5.82 17.08
CA GLY A 360 -11.20 5.92 15.74
C GLY A 360 -11.30 7.37 15.28
N THR A 361 -10.32 8.21 15.59
CA THR A 361 -10.33 9.65 15.30
C THR A 361 -9.00 10.11 14.76
N VAL A 362 -9.02 11.14 13.91
CA VAL A 362 -7.80 11.86 13.52
C VAL A 362 -7.21 12.55 14.73
N VAL A 363 -5.92 12.38 14.96
CA VAL A 363 -5.18 13.05 16.05
C VAL A 363 -4.35 14.23 15.55
N THR A 364 -3.81 14.15 14.33
CA THR A 364 -3.05 15.25 13.69
C THR A 364 -2.89 15.01 12.19
N SER A 365 -2.28 15.96 11.48
CA SER A 365 -1.84 15.86 10.09
C SER A 365 -0.38 16.30 9.97
N MET A 366 0.37 15.65 9.09
CA MET A 366 1.75 16.01 8.75
C MET A 366 1.81 16.56 7.32
N ASP A 367 2.27 17.80 7.18
CA ASP A 367 2.35 18.51 5.90
C ASP A 367 3.79 18.67 5.38
N THR A 368 4.75 17.92 5.94
CA THR A 368 6.20 18.10 5.67
C THR A 368 6.55 18.12 4.17
N LEU A 369 6.16 17.08 3.43
CA LEU A 369 6.44 17.00 1.99
C LEU A 369 5.60 17.99 1.19
N LYS A 370 4.31 18.13 1.54
CA LYS A 370 3.38 19.11 0.97
C LYS A 370 3.93 20.54 1.00
N ASN A 371 4.43 20.97 2.15
CA ASN A 371 5.01 22.31 2.35
C ASN A 371 6.32 22.51 1.57
N ALA A 372 7.01 21.42 1.21
CA ALA A 372 8.18 21.44 0.35
C ALA A 372 7.83 21.39 -1.16
N GLY A 373 6.55 21.41 -1.53
CA GLY A 373 6.11 21.28 -2.93
C GLY A 373 6.27 19.85 -3.47
N LEU A 374 6.30 18.86 -2.58
CA LEU A 374 6.43 17.44 -2.90
C LEU A 374 5.13 16.72 -2.54
N ASN A 375 4.90 15.58 -3.19
CA ASN A 375 3.81 14.67 -2.83
C ASN A 375 4.40 13.28 -2.49
N PRO A 376 3.99 12.67 -1.37
CA PRO A 376 4.26 11.27 -1.10
C PRO A 376 3.46 10.39 -2.05
N ASN A 377 4.04 9.29 -2.54
CA ASN A 377 3.38 8.31 -3.41
C ASN A 377 2.93 7.07 -2.62
N SER A 378 3.80 6.54 -1.79
CA SER A 378 3.52 5.44 -0.85
C SER A 378 4.12 5.74 0.53
N ILE A 379 3.65 5.02 1.54
CA ILE A 379 4.11 5.13 2.93
C ILE A 379 4.20 3.74 3.57
N VAL A 380 5.32 3.48 4.25
CA VAL A 380 5.49 2.34 5.16
C VAL A 380 6.14 2.82 6.45
N LEU A 381 5.96 2.12 7.57
CA LEU A 381 6.77 2.39 8.76
C LEU A 381 8.09 1.64 8.67
N LEU A 382 9.13 2.12 9.36
CA LEU A 382 10.35 1.33 9.49
C LEU A 382 10.08 0.02 10.27
N PRO A 383 10.87 -1.04 10.04
CA PRO A 383 10.55 -2.40 10.49
C PRO A 383 10.26 -2.55 11.99
N GLN A 384 10.88 -1.72 12.83
CA GLN A 384 10.66 -1.73 14.27
C GLN A 384 9.22 -1.35 14.65
N TRP A 385 8.53 -0.49 13.90
CA TRP A 385 7.16 -0.04 14.16
C TRP A 385 6.11 -0.64 13.23
N ASN A 386 6.50 -1.16 12.07
CA ASN A 386 5.57 -1.58 11.01
C ASN A 386 4.80 -2.86 11.36
N GLU A 387 3.47 -2.82 11.27
CA GLU A 387 2.62 -4.01 11.18
C GLU A 387 2.34 -4.33 9.70
N MET A 388 2.62 -5.56 9.27
CA MET A 388 2.27 -6.00 7.90
C MET A 388 0.78 -6.32 7.83
N MET A 389 -0.04 -5.30 7.54
CA MET A 389 -1.47 -5.46 7.34
C MET A 389 -1.88 -5.59 5.85
N GLY A 390 -0.98 -5.25 4.92
CA GLY A 390 -1.19 -5.30 3.46
C GLY A 390 -0.38 -6.40 2.77
N HIS A 391 0.13 -6.09 1.58
CA HIS A 391 1.02 -6.94 0.78
C HIS A 391 2.39 -7.21 1.44
#